data_AF-A0A538KGF1-F1
#
_entry.id   AF-A0A538KGF1-F1
#
_cell.length_a   1.000
_cell.length_b   1.000
_cell.length_c   1.000
_cell.angle_alpha   90.00
_cell.angle_beta   90.00
_cell.angle_gamma   90.00
#
_symmetry.space_group_name_H-M   'P 1'
#
loop_
_entity.id
_entity.type
_entity.pdbx_description
1 polymer ?
#
loop_
_entity_poly.entity_id
_entity_poly.type
_entity_poly.pdbx_seq_one_letter_code
_entity_poly.pdbx_strand_id
1 'polypeptide(L)' 'MDYEGVKGPARPGKRADLQRLSGQKLYPVIEFENGSIYREESKEMAVTVRFRRLDEKRGAPS' A
#
# COMPACT_ATOMS: atom_id res chain seq x y z
N MET A 1 -5.38 8.48 -13.26
CA MET A 1 -4.63 8.00 -12.08
C MET A 1 -3.64 7.01 -12.62
N ASP A 2 -2.39 7.43 -12.67
CA ASP A 2 -1.31 6.57 -13.11
C ASP A 2 -0.79 5.83 -11.87
N TYR A 3 -0.54 4.55 -12.02
CA TYR A 3 0.03 3.71 -10.98
C TYR A 3 0.92 2.67 -11.62
N GLU A 4 1.96 2.27 -10.90
CA GLU A 4 2.80 1.15 -11.31
C GLU A 4 2.50 -0.08 -10.46
N GLY A 5 2.15 -1.19 -11.12
CA GLY A 5 1.93 -2.47 -10.47
C GLY A 5 3.24 -3.20 -10.17
N VAL A 6 3.85 -2.91 -9.03
CA VAL A 6 5.09 -3.59 -8.61
C VAL A 6 4.78 -4.95 -7.99
N LYS A 7 5.26 -6.03 -8.62
CA LYS A 7 5.14 -7.39 -8.08
C LYS A 7 6.17 -7.63 -7.00
N GLY A 8 5.71 -7.95 -5.79
CA GLY A 8 6.59 -8.38 -4.71
C GLY A 8 6.63 -9.91 -4.50
N PRO A 9 7.43 -10.38 -3.54
CA PRO A 9 7.64 -11.81 -3.29
C PRO A 9 6.34 -12.54 -2.86
N ALA A 10 6.03 -13.66 -3.52
CA ALA A 10 4.85 -14.46 -3.18
C ALA A 10 4.93 -15.08 -1.78
N ARG A 11 6.11 -15.55 -1.36
CA ARG A 11 6.32 -16.22 -0.07
C ARG A 11 6.41 -15.19 1.07
N PRO A 12 5.58 -15.27 2.14
CA PRO A 12 5.61 -14.32 3.25
C PRO A 12 6.98 -14.16 3.92
N GLY A 13 7.76 -15.25 4.00
CA GLY A 13 9.12 -15.22 4.55
C GLY A 13 10.10 -14.33 3.76
N LYS A 14 9.81 -14.00 2.50
CA LYS A 14 10.62 -13.11 1.67
C LYS A 14 10.15 -11.65 1.64
N ARG A 15 9.12 -11.30 2.41
CA ARG A 15 8.51 -9.95 2.42
C ARG A 15 9.10 -9.04 3.51
N ALA A 16 10.40 -9.16 3.78
CA ALA A 16 11.08 -8.35 4.79
C ALA A 16 11.03 -6.86 4.45
N ASP A 17 11.28 -6.52 3.19
CA ASP A 17 11.26 -5.11 2.75
C ASP A 17 9.86 -4.52 2.75
N LEU A 18 8.85 -5.32 2.40
CA LEU A 18 7.45 -4.91 2.55
C LEU A 18 7.09 -4.59 4.01
N GLN A 19 7.60 -5.38 4.95
CA GLN A 19 7.38 -5.12 6.38
C GLN A 19 8.11 -3.87 6.85
N ARG A 20 9.32 -3.60 6.34
CA ARG A 20 10.01 -2.34 6.62
C ARG A 20 9.25 -1.13 6.08
N LEU A 21 8.74 -1.24 4.86
CA LEU A 21 7.99 -0.18 4.18
C LEU A 21 6.64 0.09 4.84
N SER A 22 5.87 -0.94 5.18
CA SER A 22 4.46 -0.82 5.56
C SER A 22 4.13 -1.23 6.99
N GLY A 23 5.12 -1.66 7.77
CA GLY A 23 4.93 -2.26 9.09
C GLY A 23 4.42 -3.71 9.06
N GLN A 24 4.07 -4.27 7.90
CA GLN A 24 3.45 -5.60 7.78
C GLN A 24 3.82 -6.37 6.49
N LYS A 25 3.49 -7.67 6.45
CA LYS A 25 3.86 -8.57 5.34
C LYS A 25 2.74 -8.84 4.33
N LEU A 26 1.59 -8.18 4.44
CA LEU A 26 0.44 -8.45 3.58
C LEU A 26 0.34 -7.44 2.44
N TYR A 27 -0.05 -7.95 1.27
CA TYR A 27 -0.45 -7.12 0.13
C TYR A 27 -1.98 -6.91 0.14
N PRO A 28 -2.51 -5.88 -0.53
CA PRO A 28 -1.80 -4.77 -1.21
C PRO A 28 -1.26 -3.68 -0.27
N VAL A 29 -0.20 -2.99 -0.68
CA VAL A 29 0.32 -1.76 -0.06
C VAL A 29 0.43 -0.72 -1.16
N ILE A 30 0.06 0.52 -0.86
CA ILE A 30 0.18 1.64 -1.81
C ILE A 30 1.24 2.59 -1.26
N GLU A 31 2.24 2.87 -2.09
CA GLU A 31 3.18 3.97 -1.87
C GLU A 31 2.75 5.13 -2.76
N PHE A 32 2.59 6.30 -2.15
CA PHE A 32 2.27 7.53 -2.85
C PHE A 32 3.55 8.21 -3.33
N GLU A 33 3.42 9.09 -4.33
CA GLU A 33 4.54 9.87 -4.88
C GLU A 33 5.30 10.72 -3.84
N ASN A 34 4.62 11.08 -2.73
CA ASN A 34 5.25 11.80 -1.62
C ASN A 34 5.95 10.87 -0.61
N GLY A 35 6.13 9.59 -0.94
CA GLY A 35 6.72 8.56 -0.07
C GLY A 35 5.82 8.09 1.06
N SER A 36 4.60 8.64 1.22
CA SER A 36 3.68 8.16 2.24
C SER A 36 3.12 6.78 1.88
N ILE A 37 2.95 5.94 2.90
CA ILE A 37 2.50 4.56 2.73
C ILE A 37 1.08 4.42 3.25
N TYR A 38 0.20 3.87 2.42
CA TYR A 38 -1.15 3.52 2.79
C TYR A 38 -1.36 2.00 2.80
N ARG A 39 -1.88 1.53 3.93
CA ARG A 39 -2.27 0.15 4.15
C ARG A 39 -3.49 0.07 5.06
N GLU A 40 -4.43 -0.76 4.63
CA GLU A 40 -5.61 -1.19 5.40
C GLU A 40 -5.89 -2.66 5.07
N GLU A 41 -6.85 -3.27 5.78
CA GLU A 41 -7.40 -4.56 5.36
C GLU A 41 -7.83 -4.52 3.88
N SER A 42 -7.58 -5.60 3.15
CA SER A 42 -7.73 -5.59 1.69
C SER A 42 -9.14 -5.24 1.24
N LYS A 43 -10.16 -5.59 2.04
CA LYS A 43 -11.57 -5.24 1.80
C LYS A 43 -11.80 -3.73 1.93
N GLU A 44 -11.26 -3.11 2.98
CA GLU A 44 -11.39 -1.67 3.22
C GLU A 44 -10.63 -0.85 2.18
N MET A 45 -9.42 -1.29 1.82
CA MET A 45 -8.67 -0.65 0.74
C MET A 45 -9.43 -0.69 -0.59
N ALA A 46 -10.04 -1.83 -0.93
CA ALA A 46 -10.86 -1.94 -2.15
C ALA A 46 -12.06 -0.99 -2.13
N VAL A 47 -12.70 -0.81 -0.97
CA VAL A 47 -13.77 0.19 -0.77
C VAL A 47 -13.23 1.60 -0.99
N THR A 48 -12.12 1.98 -0.34
CA THR A 48 -11.48 3.29 -0.49
C THR A 48 -11.19 3.63 -1.96
N VAL A 49 -10.56 2.69 -2.69
CA VAL A 49 -10.25 2.86 -4.11
C VAL A 49 -11.52 2.96 -4.95
N ARG A 50 -12.50 2.08 -4.72
CA ARG A 50 -13.78 2.08 -5.45
C ARG A 50 -14.54 3.39 -5.29
N PHE A 51 -14.49 3.99 -4.11
CA PHE A 51 -15.12 5.28 -3.81
C PHE A 51 -14.23 6.48 -4.15
N ARG A 52 -13.06 6.29 -4.79
CA ARG A 52 -12.11 7.36 -5.15
C ARG A 52 -11.65 8.21 -3.97
N ARG A 53 -11.54 7.60 -2.78
CA ARG A 53 -11.09 8.25 -1.53
C ARG A 53 -9.62 7.99 -1.20
N LEU A 54 -8.83 7.57 -2.20
CA LEU A 54 -7.44 7.19 -1.98
C LEU A 54 -6.59 8.40 -1.53
N ASP A 55 -6.83 9.59 -2.07
CA ASP A 55 -6.10 10.80 -1.69
C ASP A 55 -6.35 11.22 -0.23
N GLU A 56 -7.50 10.86 0.36
CA GLU A 56 -7.78 11.09 1.79
C GLU A 56 -6.86 10.27 2.71
N LYS A 57 -6.27 9.18 2.18
CA LYS A 57 -5.39 8.28 2.90
C LYS A 57 -3.91 8.63 2.73
N ARG A 58 -3.61 9.69 1.96
CA ARG A 58 -2.24 10.16 1.77
C ARG A 58 -1.75 10.78 3.07
N GLY A 59 -0.76 10.14 3.68
CA GLY A 59 -0.12 10.64 4.89
C GLY A 59 0.80 11.83 4.61
N ALA A 60 1.27 12.47 5.68
CA ALA A 60 2.41 13.37 5.58
C ALA A 60 3.64 12.60 5.05
N PRO A 61 4.49 13.23 4.22
CA PRO A 61 5.74 12.61 3.77
C PRO A 61 6.60 12.21 4.99
N SER A 62 7.22 11.03 4.92
CA SER A 62 8.15 10.53 5.95
C SER A 62 9.59 10.93 5.64
#